data_AF-A0A0R3SK52-F1
#
_entry.id   AF-A0A0R3SK52-F1
#
_cell.length_a   1.000
_cell.length_b   1.000
_cell.length_c   1.000
_cell.angle_alpha   90.00
_cell.angle_beta   90.00
_cell.angle_gamma   90.00
#
_symmetry.space_group_name_H-M   'P 1'
#
loop_
_entity.id
_entity.type
_entity.pdbx_description
1 polymer ?
#
loop_
_entity_poly.entity_id
_entity_poly.type
_entity_poly.pdbx_seq_one_letter_code
_entity_poly.pdbx_strand_id
1 'polypeptide(L)'
;MEFSKFVKRLDHIFKISLAESWDNVGLLIQPSSPITIKRIFLTNDLTEPVLNEAISNGANFIISYHPPVFRPFKRLTQNSAKERIIVKCIENKIAVYSPHTALDAVAGGLNDWLLSPFDWKHKRPLNGTKLTETLSTVAALKNRALREYCIENNVAPLNS
;
A
#
# COMPACT_ATOMS: atom_id res chain seq x y z
N MET A 1 -4.16 4.90 22.12
CA MET A 1 -3.99 3.52 21.60
C MET A 1 -2.51 3.24 21.54
N GLU A 2 -2.06 2.14 22.13
CA GLU A 2 -0.66 1.72 22.09
C GLU A 2 -0.17 1.51 20.65
N PHE A 3 1.08 1.91 20.36
CA PHE A 3 1.68 1.79 19.03
C PHE A 3 1.61 0.35 18.49
N SER A 4 2.00 -0.63 19.32
CA SER A 4 1.95 -2.05 18.96
C SER A 4 0.53 -2.54 18.65
N LYS A 5 -0.47 -2.05 19.38
CA LYS A 5 -1.88 -2.37 19.15
C LYS A 5 -2.38 -1.77 17.83
N PHE A 6 -1.90 -0.57 17.47
CA PHE A 6 -2.22 0.04 16.19
C PHE A 6 -1.62 -0.74 15.02
N VAL A 7 -0.33 -1.06 15.07
CA VAL A 7 0.35 -1.84 14.02
C VAL A 7 -0.33 -3.21 13.83
N LYS A 8 -0.60 -3.94 14.92
CA LYS A 8 -1.35 -5.21 14.86
C LYS A 8 -2.73 -5.06 14.21
N ARG A 9 -3.38 -3.90 14.40
CA ARG A 9 -4.67 -3.63 13.77
C ARG A 9 -4.52 -3.36 12.28
N LEU A 10 -3.46 -2.67 11.85
CA LEU A 10 -3.13 -2.54 10.43
C LEU A 10 -2.86 -3.91 9.80
N ASP A 11 -2.07 -4.77 10.45
CA ASP A 11 -1.78 -6.13 9.96
C ASP A 11 -3.07 -6.94 9.77
N HIS A 12 -4.05 -6.74 10.63
CA HIS A 12 -5.33 -7.42 10.53
C HIS A 12 -6.24 -6.82 9.43
N ILE A 13 -6.25 -5.49 9.29
CA ILE A 13 -7.01 -4.78 8.24
C ILE A 13 -6.48 -5.17 6.85
N PHE A 14 -5.16 -5.11 6.67
CA PHE A 14 -4.53 -5.42 5.38
C PHE A 14 -4.27 -6.91 5.18
N LYS A 15 -4.53 -7.75 6.19
CA LYS A 15 -4.23 -9.18 6.20
C LYS A 15 -2.83 -9.47 5.67
N ILE A 16 -1.82 -8.98 6.39
CA ILE A 16 -0.42 -8.95 5.94
C ILE A 16 0.14 -10.34 5.53
N SER A 17 -0.46 -11.42 6.04
CA SER A 17 -0.17 -12.81 5.66
C SER A 17 -0.50 -13.16 4.20
N LEU A 18 -1.28 -12.33 3.52
CA LEU A 18 -1.65 -12.48 2.11
C LEU A 18 -0.65 -11.84 1.15
N ALA A 19 0.37 -11.14 1.67
CA ALA A 19 1.43 -10.60 0.84
C ALA A 19 2.17 -11.69 0.08
N GLU A 20 2.66 -11.32 -1.09
CA GLU A 20 3.51 -12.19 -1.88
C GLU A 20 4.81 -12.54 -1.14
N SER A 21 5.31 -13.76 -1.37
CA SER A 21 6.47 -14.28 -0.62
C SER A 21 7.78 -13.49 -0.82
N TRP A 22 7.86 -12.72 -1.91
CA TRP A 22 9.01 -11.86 -2.23
C TRP A 22 8.90 -10.44 -1.67
N ASP A 23 7.74 -10.06 -1.13
CA ASP A 23 7.43 -8.69 -0.78
C ASP A 23 7.87 -8.34 0.65
N ASN A 24 8.15 -7.06 0.91
CA ASN A 24 8.51 -6.57 2.23
C ASN A 24 7.45 -5.60 2.76
N VAL A 25 6.46 -6.17 3.44
CA VAL A 25 5.27 -5.48 3.93
C VAL A 25 5.27 -5.36 5.46
N GLY A 26 4.33 -4.58 5.99
CA GLY A 26 4.16 -4.36 7.42
C GLY A 26 4.91 -3.12 7.91
N LEU A 27 5.31 -3.12 9.18
CA LEU A 27 6.09 -2.03 9.78
C LEU A 27 7.55 -2.12 9.35
N LEU A 28 8.02 -1.12 8.60
CA LEU A 28 9.36 -1.10 8.00
C LEU A 28 10.34 -0.19 8.74
N ILE A 29 9.85 0.88 9.35
CA ILE A 29 10.66 1.83 10.11
C ILE A 29 9.96 2.08 11.45
N GLN A 30 10.66 1.80 12.55
CA GLN A 30 10.21 2.12 13.89
C GLN A 30 11.30 2.92 14.63
N PRO A 31 11.10 4.23 14.84
CA PRO A 31 11.96 5.03 15.70
C PRO A 31 12.05 4.47 17.14
N SER A 32 13.20 4.68 17.80
CA SER A 32 13.50 4.14 19.13
C SER A 32 12.73 4.82 20.28
N SER A 33 12.35 6.08 20.11
CA SER A 33 11.57 6.82 21.12
C SER A 33 10.12 6.31 21.18
N PRO A 34 9.46 6.30 22.35
CA PRO A 34 8.04 6.01 22.43
C PRO A 34 7.24 6.90 21.49
N ILE A 35 6.44 6.30 20.61
CA ILE A 35 5.64 7.02 19.61
C ILE A 35 4.19 7.00 20.04
N THR A 36 3.64 8.16 20.38
CA THR A 36 2.19 8.36 20.39
C THR A 36 1.75 8.81 19.02
N ILE A 37 1.02 7.98 18.27
CA ILE A 37 0.57 8.31 16.92
C ILE A 37 -0.44 9.46 17.01
N LYS A 38 -0.13 10.59 16.37
CA LYS A 38 -0.96 11.81 16.38
C LYS A 38 -1.54 12.11 15.00
N ARG A 39 -0.74 11.89 13.95
CA ARG A 39 -1.12 12.20 12.58
C ARG A 39 -0.51 11.17 11.64
N ILE A 40 -1.38 10.55 10.84
CA ILE A 40 -1.03 9.56 9.84
C ILE A 40 -1.02 10.25 8.48
N PHE A 41 0.03 10.06 7.71
CA PHE A 41 0.13 10.50 6.31
C PHE A 41 0.02 9.28 5.39
N LEU A 42 -0.79 9.37 4.36
CA LEU A 42 -0.99 8.29 3.38
C LEU A 42 -0.34 8.69 2.05
N THR A 43 0.40 7.78 1.43
CA THR A 43 1.00 8.03 0.11
C THR A 43 1.09 6.74 -0.71
N ASN A 44 1.15 6.87 -2.03
CA ASN A 44 1.52 5.76 -2.90
C ASN A 44 3.03 5.48 -2.82
N ASP A 45 3.83 6.54 -3.00
CA ASP A 45 5.28 6.51 -3.01
C ASP A 45 5.84 7.48 -1.97
N LEU A 46 6.69 6.97 -1.08
CA LEU A 46 7.42 7.82 -0.14
C LEU A 46 8.71 8.32 -0.80
N THR A 47 8.63 9.43 -1.53
CA THR A 47 9.77 10.15 -2.09
C THR A 47 10.30 11.22 -1.11
N GLU A 48 11.48 11.80 -1.37
CA GLU A 48 12.02 12.88 -0.51
C GLU A 48 11.08 14.11 -0.42
N PRO A 49 10.48 14.61 -1.51
CA PRO A 49 9.49 15.68 -1.44
C PRO A 49 8.25 15.31 -0.61
N VAL A 50 7.73 14.09 -0.78
CA VAL A 50 6.56 13.59 -0.02
C VAL A 50 6.89 13.45 1.46
N LEU A 51 8.09 12.99 1.79
CA LEU A 51 8.55 12.94 3.18
C LEU A 51 8.63 14.35 3.79
N ASN A 52 9.12 15.34 3.03
CA ASN A 52 9.17 16.73 3.49
C ASN A 52 7.77 17.29 3.73
N GLU A 53 6.81 16.97 2.87
CA GLU A 53 5.40 17.33 3.05
C GLU A 53 4.83 16.70 4.34
N ALA A 54 5.06 15.40 4.55
CA ALA A 54 4.60 14.69 5.75
C ALA A 54 5.19 15.31 7.04
N ILE A 55 6.49 15.63 7.03
CA ILE A 55 7.17 16.32 8.14
C ILE A 55 6.58 17.71 8.38
N SER A 56 6.40 18.50 7.32
CA SER A 56 5.85 19.86 7.42
C SER A 56 4.41 19.85 7.95
N ASN A 57 3.67 18.79 7.64
CA ASN A 57 2.34 18.54 8.20
C ASN A 57 2.40 17.87 9.58
N GLY A 58 3.54 17.68 10.22
CA GLY A 58 3.63 17.10 11.56
C GLY A 58 3.14 15.64 11.66
N ALA A 59 3.21 14.88 10.56
CA ALA A 59 2.93 13.45 10.58
C ALA A 59 4.02 12.71 11.35
N ASN A 60 3.62 11.73 12.16
CA ASN A 60 4.55 10.85 12.87
C ASN A 60 4.31 9.36 12.61
N PHE A 61 3.44 9.07 11.65
CA PHE A 61 3.22 7.75 11.09
C PHE A 61 2.91 7.89 9.60
N ILE A 62 3.57 7.13 8.74
CA ILE A 62 3.33 7.12 7.30
C ILE A 62 2.86 5.72 6.90
N ILE A 63 1.78 5.66 6.12
CA ILE A 63 1.40 4.46 5.38
C ILE A 63 1.72 4.72 3.91
N SER A 64 2.74 4.03 3.39
CA SER A 64 3.18 4.11 1.99
C SER A 64 2.78 2.83 1.27
N TYR A 65 2.04 2.91 0.17
CA TYR A 65 1.67 1.72 -0.61
C TYR A 65 2.92 0.93 -1.03
N HIS A 66 3.87 1.59 -1.70
CA HIS A 66 5.14 0.98 -2.05
C HIS A 66 6.12 0.99 -0.86
N PRO A 67 6.79 -0.14 -0.54
CA PRO A 67 7.80 -0.23 0.51
C PRO A 67 9.05 0.64 0.20
N PRO A 68 9.36 1.68 0.99
CA PRO A 68 10.63 2.41 0.83
C PRO A 68 11.84 1.52 1.17
N VAL A 69 11.63 0.56 2.09
CA VAL A 69 12.59 -0.51 2.43
C VAL A 69 12.20 -1.77 1.66
N PHE A 70 12.41 -1.80 0.35
CA PHE A 70 12.04 -2.99 -0.46
C PHE A 70 13.11 -4.10 -0.44
N ARG A 71 14.37 -3.73 -0.23
CA ARG A 71 15.50 -4.68 -0.12
C ARG A 71 16.34 -4.33 1.11
N PRO A 72 17.03 -5.31 1.72
CA PRO A 72 17.92 -5.04 2.85
C PRO A 72 19.03 -4.06 2.50
N PHE A 73 19.30 -3.12 3.41
CA PHE A 73 20.44 -2.20 3.30
C PHE A 73 21.66 -2.79 4.00
N LYS A 74 22.82 -2.78 3.32
CA LYS A 74 24.10 -3.14 3.96
C LYS A 74 24.67 -1.97 4.78
N ARG A 75 24.35 -0.73 4.41
CA ARG A 75 24.83 0.52 5.01
C ARG A 75 23.74 1.60 4.85
N LEU A 76 23.69 2.55 5.78
CA LEU A 76 22.85 3.75 5.72
C LEU A 76 23.77 4.98 5.81
N THR A 77 24.30 5.42 4.66
CA THR A 77 25.24 6.54 4.57
C THR A 77 24.66 7.70 3.75
N GLN A 78 23.35 7.72 3.55
CA GLN A 78 22.62 8.77 2.81
C GLN A 78 23.01 8.88 1.31
N ASN A 79 23.66 7.84 0.76
CA ASN A 79 24.15 7.86 -0.62
C ASN A 79 23.02 7.72 -1.64
N SER A 80 21.96 6.99 -1.29
CA SER A 80 20.77 6.83 -2.12
C SER A 80 19.56 7.58 -1.56
N ALA A 81 18.58 7.89 -2.43
CA ALA A 81 17.33 8.53 -2.01
C ALA A 81 16.60 7.70 -0.93
N LYS A 82 16.59 6.37 -1.07
CA LYS A 82 15.98 5.47 -0.08
C LYS A 82 16.68 5.55 1.28
N GLU A 83 18.01 5.58 1.30
CA GLU A 83 18.76 5.78 2.55
C GLU A 83 18.42 7.12 3.20
N ARG A 84 18.37 8.22 2.42
CA ARG A 84 18.00 9.55 2.94
C ARG A 84 16.60 9.57 3.52
N ILE A 85 15.64 8.94 2.86
CA ILE A 85 14.26 8.78 3.37
C ILE A 85 14.27 8.07 4.72
N ILE A 86 14.97 6.94 4.82
CA ILE A 86 15.01 6.12 6.04
C ILE A 86 15.65 6.90 7.19
N VAL A 87 16.84 7.47 6.95
CA VAL A 87 17.58 8.28 7.94
C VAL A 87 16.71 9.44 8.43
N LYS A 88 16.10 10.18 7.50
CA LYS A 88 15.25 11.32 7.84
C LYS A 88 13.97 10.92 8.58
N CYS A 89 13.36 9.77 8.26
CA CYS A 89 12.23 9.24 9.05
C CYS A 89 12.65 8.94 10.50
N ILE A 90 13.81 8.32 10.70
CA ILE A 90 14.34 8.01 12.03
C ILE A 90 14.60 9.30 12.82
N GLU A 91 15.30 10.26 12.22
CA GLU A 91 15.62 11.56 12.85
C GLU A 91 14.36 12.34 13.25
N ASN A 92 13.31 12.29 12.42
CA ASN A 92 12.04 12.98 12.66
C ASN A 92 11.05 12.15 13.48
N LYS A 93 11.45 10.98 13.99
CA LYS A 93 10.61 10.09 14.80
C LYS A 93 9.32 9.67 14.09
N ILE A 94 9.43 9.37 12.80
CA ILE A 94 8.33 8.93 11.93
C ILE A 94 8.42 7.42 11.73
N ALA A 95 7.35 6.71 12.10
CA ALA A 95 7.20 5.30 11.75
C ALA A 95 6.66 5.14 10.32
N VAL A 96 7.05 4.07 9.62
CA VAL A 96 6.60 3.79 8.25
C VAL A 96 6.06 2.36 8.14
N TYR A 97 4.86 2.24 7.59
CA TYR A 97 4.18 0.98 7.32
C TYR A 97 3.84 0.87 5.83
N SER A 98 3.95 -0.33 5.25
CA SER A 98 3.58 -0.58 3.85
C SER A 98 2.77 -1.86 3.67
N PRO A 99 1.52 -1.80 3.17
CA PRO A 99 0.72 -3.00 2.94
C PRO A 99 0.95 -3.65 1.57
N HIS A 100 1.32 -2.88 0.54
CA HIS A 100 1.66 -3.32 -0.83
C HIS A 100 0.81 -4.51 -1.34
N THR A 101 1.43 -5.65 -1.65
CA THR A 101 0.71 -6.82 -2.21
C THR A 101 -0.35 -7.41 -1.27
N ALA A 102 -0.26 -7.19 0.05
CA ALA A 102 -1.33 -7.60 0.96
C ALA A 102 -2.62 -6.79 0.72
N LEU A 103 -2.50 -5.49 0.43
CA LEU A 103 -3.64 -4.66 0.06
C LEU A 103 -4.20 -5.03 -1.32
N ASP A 104 -3.37 -5.49 -2.24
CA ASP A 104 -3.82 -6.02 -3.53
C ASP A 104 -4.62 -7.31 -3.36
N ALA A 105 -4.18 -8.15 -2.43
CA ALA A 105 -4.74 -9.46 -2.19
C ALA A 105 -6.05 -9.39 -1.40
N VAL A 106 -6.11 -8.59 -0.33
CA VAL A 106 -7.23 -8.60 0.63
C VAL A 106 -8.59 -8.33 -0.02
N ALA A 107 -9.61 -9.07 0.41
CA ALA A 107 -10.99 -8.83 0.02
C ALA A 107 -11.43 -7.41 0.44
N GLY A 108 -12.03 -6.67 -0.49
CA GLY A 108 -12.31 -5.23 -0.34
C GLY A 108 -11.08 -4.33 -0.50
N GLY A 109 -9.92 -4.89 -0.87
CA GLY A 109 -8.66 -4.19 -1.10
C GLY A 109 -8.58 -3.51 -2.47
N LEU A 110 -7.35 -3.21 -2.92
CA LEU A 110 -7.11 -2.37 -4.09
C LEU A 110 -7.75 -2.94 -5.36
N ASN A 111 -7.58 -4.25 -5.62
CA ASN A 111 -8.15 -4.89 -6.80
C ASN A 111 -9.68 -4.92 -6.78
N ASP A 112 -10.30 -5.09 -5.61
CA ASP A 112 -11.76 -5.03 -5.49
C ASP A 112 -12.29 -3.60 -5.69
N TRP A 113 -11.57 -2.60 -5.19
CA TRP A 113 -11.88 -1.19 -5.41
C TRP A 113 -11.76 -0.82 -6.90
N LEU A 114 -10.69 -1.25 -7.58
CA LEU A 114 -10.50 -1.03 -9.02
C LEU A 114 -11.62 -1.66 -9.86
N LEU A 115 -12.15 -2.79 -9.42
CA LEU A 115 -13.28 -3.46 -10.08
C LEU A 115 -14.64 -2.89 -9.73
N SER A 116 -14.75 -2.08 -8.67
CA SER A 116 -16.03 -1.58 -8.15
C SER A 116 -16.88 -0.78 -9.14
N PRO A 117 -16.30 -0.03 -10.12
CA PRO A 117 -17.12 0.65 -11.12
C PRO A 117 -17.80 -0.33 -12.10
N PHE A 118 -17.19 -1.49 -12.33
CA PHE A 118 -17.61 -2.40 -13.40
C PHE A 118 -18.67 -3.40 -12.93
N ASP A 119 -19.62 -3.73 -13.82
CA ASP A 119 -20.56 -4.83 -13.63
C ASP A 119 -19.92 -6.18 -13.96
N TRP A 120 -19.43 -6.87 -12.94
CA TRP A 120 -18.85 -8.21 -13.04
C TRP A 120 -19.85 -9.28 -12.59
N LYS A 121 -19.88 -10.43 -13.28
CA LYS A 121 -20.70 -11.58 -12.85
C LYS A 121 -20.00 -12.45 -11.81
N HIS A 122 -18.68 -12.61 -11.97
CA HIS A 122 -17.85 -13.44 -11.12
C HIS A 122 -16.47 -12.79 -10.94
N LYS A 123 -15.94 -12.89 -9.73
CA LYS A 123 -14.56 -12.54 -9.38
C LYS A 123 -13.80 -13.80 -9.03
N ARG A 124 -12.58 -13.94 -9.53
CA ARG A 124 -11.66 -14.97 -9.09
C ARG A 124 -10.22 -14.46 -9.10
N PRO A 125 -9.34 -14.98 -8.22
CA PRO A 125 -7.90 -14.79 -8.34
C PRO A 125 -7.35 -15.13 -9.74
N LEU A 126 -6.37 -14.37 -10.20
CA LEU A 126 -5.68 -14.46 -11.49
C LEU A 126 -4.74 -15.66 -11.52
N ASN A 127 -3.97 -15.84 -10.45
CA ASN A 127 -3.12 -17.00 -10.26
C ASN A 127 -3.91 -18.05 -9.47
N GLY A 128 -3.89 -19.31 -9.90
CA GLY A 128 -4.69 -20.42 -9.34
C GLY A 128 -4.37 -20.81 -7.88
N THR A 129 -3.97 -19.87 -7.02
CA THR A 129 -4.05 -20.02 -5.57
C THR A 129 -5.48 -20.41 -5.21
N LYS A 130 -5.60 -21.50 -4.42
CA LYS A 130 -6.87 -22.08 -4.00
C LYS A 130 -7.84 -20.99 -3.53
N LEU A 131 -9.12 -21.17 -3.84
CA LEU A 131 -10.28 -20.35 -3.46
C LEU A 131 -10.43 -20.02 -1.96
N THR A 132 -9.44 -20.37 -1.13
CA THR A 132 -9.38 -19.98 0.26
C THR A 132 -8.76 -18.59 0.44
N GLU A 133 -7.69 -18.19 -0.24
CA GLU A 133 -7.04 -16.89 0.02
C GLU A 133 -6.26 -16.40 -1.22
N THR A 134 -6.91 -15.48 -1.96
CA THR A 134 -6.37 -14.34 -2.73
C THR A 134 -5.27 -14.51 -3.79
N LEU A 135 -5.43 -13.76 -4.89
CA LEU A 135 -4.42 -12.89 -5.53
C LEU A 135 -4.97 -12.40 -6.89
N SER A 136 -5.15 -11.08 -6.97
CA SER A 136 -5.56 -10.27 -8.13
C SER A 136 -6.80 -10.74 -8.91
N THR A 137 -7.85 -9.93 -8.91
CA THR A 137 -9.16 -10.38 -9.38
C THR A 137 -9.32 -10.23 -10.89
N VAL A 138 -9.63 -11.31 -11.61
CA VAL A 138 -10.25 -11.21 -12.95
C VAL A 138 -11.74 -11.04 -12.79
N ALA A 139 -12.28 -10.00 -13.42
CA ALA A 139 -13.70 -9.85 -13.67
C ALA A 139 -14.00 -10.17 -15.14
N ALA A 140 -14.95 -11.08 -15.38
CA ALA A 140 -15.60 -11.17 -16.68
C ALA A 140 -16.74 -10.13 -16.71
N LEU A 141 -16.59 -9.11 -17.56
CA LEU A 141 -17.63 -8.11 -17.82
C LEU A 141 -18.87 -8.82 -18.39
N LYS A 142 -20.07 -8.42 -17.96
CA LYS A 142 -21.30 -8.76 -18.69
C LYS A 142 -21.11 -8.33 -20.14
N ASN A 143 -21.42 -9.22 -21.11
CA ASN A 143 -21.39 -8.99 -22.57
C ASN A 143 -21.72 -7.54 -22.95
N ARG A 144 -20.69 -6.70 -22.96
CA ARG A 144 -20.78 -5.28 -23.21
C ARG A 144 -19.43 -4.83 -23.71
N ALA A 145 -19.40 -4.09 -24.80
CA ALA A 145 -18.14 -3.59 -25.32
C ALA A 145 -17.54 -2.63 -24.29
N LEU A 146 -16.28 -2.82 -23.90
CA LEU A 146 -15.55 -1.96 -22.97
C LEU A 146 -15.68 -0.47 -23.33
N ARG A 147 -15.73 -0.18 -24.64
CA ARG A 147 -15.96 1.15 -25.20
C ARG A 147 -17.30 1.77 -24.80
N GLU A 148 -18.39 1.02 -24.81
CA GLU A 148 -19.72 1.52 -24.42
C GLU A 148 -19.76 1.86 -22.94
N TYR A 149 -19.16 1.00 -22.10
CA TYR A 149 -19.04 1.25 -20.67
C TYR A 149 -18.24 2.53 -20.39
N CYS A 150 -17.13 2.75 -21.09
CA CYS A 150 -16.31 3.95 -20.95
C CYS A 150 -17.08 5.23 -21.33
N ILE A 151 -17.85 5.19 -22.43
CA ILE A 151 -18.65 6.33 -22.90
C ILE A 151 -19.73 6.70 -21.88
N GLU A 152 -20.51 5.72 -21.40
CA GLU A 152 -21.60 6.00 -20.45
C GLU A 152 -21.12 6.47 -19.07
N ASN A 153 -19.97 5.98 -18.61
CA ASN A 153 -19.44 6.32 -17.29
C ASN A 153 -18.43 7.47 -17.34
N ASN A 154 -18.29 8.14 -18.49
CA ASN A 154 -17.34 9.22 -18.70
C ASN A 154 -15.89 8.86 -18.31
N VAL A 155 -15.55 7.58 -18.46
CA VAL A 155 -14.19 7.06 -18.23
C VAL A 155 -13.42 7.35 -19.51
N ALA A 156 -12.47 8.28 -19.44
CA ALA A 156 -11.63 8.61 -20.58
C ALA A 156 -10.99 7.34 -21.14
N PRO A 157 -11.06 7.09 -22.46
CA PRO A 157 -10.30 5.99 -23.04
C PRO A 157 -8.83 6.20 -22.69
N LEU A 158 -8.18 5.16 -22.17
CA LEU A 158 -6.73 5.12 -22.06
C LEU A 158 -6.21 5.26 -23.49
N ASN A 159 -5.73 6.46 -23.83
CA ASN A 159 -5.35 6.78 -25.20
C ASN A 159 -4.31 5.79 -25.72
N SER A 160 -4.57 5.39 -26.97
CA SER A 160 -3.79 4.59 -27.91
C SER A 160 -2.30 4.88 -27.97
#